data_AF-A0A2V6NKQ8-F1
#
_entry.id   AF-A0A2V6NKQ8-F1
#
_cell.length_a   1.000
_cell.length_b   1.000
_cell.length_c   1.000
_cell.angle_alpha   90.00
_cell.angle_beta   90.00
_cell.angle_gamma   90.00
#
_symmetry.space_group_name_H-M   'P 1'
#
loop_
_entity.id
_entity.type
_entity.pdbx_description
1 polymer ?
#
loop_
_entity_poly.entity_id
_entity_poly.type
_entity_poly.pdbx_seq_one_letter_code
_entity_poly.pdbx_strand_id
1 'polypeptide(L)'
;TILLSSHLLTQVQEVCDRVGILHRGKLLREGHLEDLLAIENQTELIVENATPDLLDGLEREIAAGKARVIARRKPQTSLEQLFLKVTETGDE
;
A
#
# COMPACT_ATOMS: atom_id res chain seq x y z
N THR A 1 -17.63 -10.78 15.71
CA THR A 1 -16.64 -9.70 15.62
C THR A 1 -15.76 -9.73 16.85
N ILE A 2 -14.44 -9.83 16.66
CA ILE A 2 -13.45 -9.82 17.73
C ILE A 2 -12.67 -8.51 17.62
N LEU A 3 -12.40 -7.86 18.76
CA LEU A 3 -11.53 -6.69 18.81
C LEU A 3 -10.14 -7.13 19.30
N LEU A 4 -9.13 -6.97 18.45
CA LEU A 4 -7.73 -7.20 18.81
C LEU A 4 -7.00 -5.86 18.91
N SER A 5 -6.36 -5.60 20.04
CA SER A 5 -5.45 -4.47 20.22
C SER A 5 -4.04 -5.00 20.42
N SER A 6 -3.14 -4.66 19.51
CA SER A 6 -1.74 -5.07 19.56
C SER A 6 -0.84 -3.94 19.04
N HIS A 7 0.39 -3.92 19.54
CA HIS A 7 1.46 -3.05 19.03
C HIS A 7 2.31 -3.75 17.97
N LEU A 8 2.15 -5.06 17.79
CA LEU A 8 2.85 -5.86 16.78
C LEU A 8 2.09 -5.78 15.46
N LEU A 9 2.35 -4.71 14.70
CA LEU A 9 1.58 -4.37 13.51
C LEU A 9 1.63 -5.44 12.41
N THR A 10 2.74 -6.18 12.29
CA THR A 10 2.86 -7.33 11.37
C THR A 10 1.85 -8.44 11.70
N GLN A 11 1.66 -8.77 12.97
CA GLN A 11 0.69 -9.80 13.39
C GLN A 11 -0.74 -9.32 13.17
N VAL A 12 -1.01 -8.03 13.42
CA VAL A 12 -2.31 -7.44 13.13
C VAL A 12 -2.62 -7.54 11.63
N GLN A 13 -1.64 -7.29 10.77
CA GLN A 13 -1.77 -7.39 9.32
C GLN A 13 -2.03 -8.84 8.85
N GLU A 14 -1.50 -9.85 9.53
CA GLU A 14 -1.73 -11.26 9.18
C GLU A 14 -3.10 -11.81 9.62
N VAL A 15 -3.67 -11.27 10.71
CA VAL A 15 -4.83 -11.88 11.39
C VAL A 15 -6.11 -11.04 11.22
N CYS A 16 -6.02 -9.74 10.94
CA CYS A 16 -7.18 -8.85 10.92
C CYS A 16 -7.61 -8.44 9.50
N ASP A 17 -8.92 -8.53 9.24
CA ASP A 17 -9.52 -8.08 7.97
C ASP A 17 -9.81 -6.56 7.95
N ARG A 18 -9.99 -5.98 9.14
CA ARG A 18 -10.26 -4.55 9.37
C ARG A 18 -9.36 -4.02 10.47
N VAL A 19 -8.86 -2.81 10.29
CA VAL A 19 -7.94 -2.17 11.24
C VAL A 19 -8.34 -0.72 11.48
N GLY A 20 -8.22 -0.28 12.73
CA GLY A 20 -8.34 1.12 13.13
C GLY A 20 -7.03 1.60 13.74
N ILE A 21 -6.57 2.78 13.32
CA ILE A 21 -5.37 3.44 13.87
C ILE A 21 -5.82 4.53 14.84
N LEU A 22 -5.54 4.33 16.12
CA LEU A 22 -5.84 5.28 17.19
C LEU A 22 -4.57 6.01 17.61
N HIS A 23 -4.61 7.33 17.69
CA HIS A 23 -3.53 8.15 18.20
C HIS A 23 -4.08 9.28 19.09
N ARG A 24 -3.50 9.46 20.29
CA ARG A 24 -3.90 10.51 21.26
C ARG A 24 -5.42 10.59 21.49
N GLY A 25 -6.07 9.43 21.60
CA GLY A 25 -7.52 9.33 21.83
C GLY A 25 -8.40 9.64 20.61
N LYS A 26 -7.81 9.84 19.42
CA LYS A 26 -8.52 10.06 18.16
C LYS A 26 -8.30 8.90 17.20
N LEU A 27 -9.37 8.48 16.52
CA LEU A 27 -9.31 7.49 15.45
C LEU A 27 -8.89 8.20 14.16
N LEU A 28 -7.65 7.99 13.73
CA LEU A 28 -7.10 8.67 12.56
C LEU A 28 -7.54 8.00 11.25
N ARG A 29 -7.60 6.67 11.24
CA ARG A 29 -8.01 5.85 10.09
C ARG A 29 -8.74 4.60 10.57
N GLU A 30 -9.70 4.14 9.78
CA GLU A 30 -10.37 2.85 9.96
C GLU A 30 -10.81 2.33 8.59
N GLY A 31 -10.68 1.02 8.36
CA GLY A 31 -11.13 0.40 7.11
C GLY A 31 -10.69 -1.04 6.96
N HIS A 32 -10.95 -1.61 5.79
CA HIS A 32 -10.38 -2.88 5.38
C HIS A 32 -8.88 -2.75 5.17
N LEU A 33 -8.15 -3.78 5.58
CA LEU A 33 -6.69 -3.79 5.51
C LEU A 33 -6.19 -3.51 4.09
N GLU A 34 -6.77 -4.16 3.08
CA GLU A 34 -6.40 -4.00 1.67
C GLU A 34 -6.59 -2.58 1.12
N ASP A 35 -7.55 -1.85 1.68
CA ASP A 35 -7.84 -0.47 1.31
C ASP A 35 -6.92 0.50 2.03
N LEU A 36 -6.61 0.23 3.31
CA LEU A 36 -5.70 1.04 4.11
C LEU A 36 -4.25 0.94 3.63
N LEU A 37 -3.82 -0.25 3.18
CA LEU A 37 -2.47 -0.46 2.66
C LEU A 37 -2.31 -0.06 1.19
N ALA A 38 -3.39 0.30 0.51
CA ALA A 38 -3.35 0.77 -0.86
C ALA A 38 -2.51 2.05 -0.97
N ILE A 39 -1.39 1.99 -1.69
CA ILE A 39 -0.64 3.20 -2.00
C ILE A 39 -1.31 3.91 -3.18
N GLU A 40 -1.89 5.09 -2.90
CA GLU A 40 -2.38 5.99 -3.94
C GLU A 40 -1.20 6.51 -4.80
N ASN A 41 -1.40 6.60 -6.13
CA ASN A 41 -0.44 7.09 -7.12
C ASN A 41 0.78 6.21 -7.44
N GLN A 42 0.82 4.94 -7.04
CA GLN A 42 1.85 4.00 -7.50
C GLN A 42 1.28 2.92 -8.44
N THR A 43 2.09 2.50 -9.42
CA THR A 43 1.74 1.47 -10.40
C THR A 43 2.76 0.35 -10.34
N GLU A 44 2.35 -0.84 -9.93
CA GLU A 44 3.16 -2.05 -9.95
C GLU A 44 2.97 -2.82 -11.26
N LEU A 45 4.08 -3.26 -11.87
CA LEU A 45 4.11 -4.01 -13.13
C LEU A 45 4.93 -5.28 -12.92
N ILE A 46 4.33 -6.46 -13.17
CA ILE A 46 5.03 -7.74 -13.18
C ILE A 46 5.20 -8.17 -14.64
N VAL A 47 6.45 -8.39 -15.05
CA VAL A 47 6.82 -8.72 -16.43
C VAL A 47 7.70 -9.97 -16.42
N GLU A 48 7.32 -10.98 -17.20
CA GLU A 48 8.14 -12.18 -17.40
C GLU A 48 9.06 -11.98 -18.62
N ASN A 49 10.31 -12.44 -18.53
CA ASN A 49 11.32 -12.34 -19.60
C ASN A 49 11.67 -10.91 -20.06
N ALA A 50 11.80 -9.97 -19.13
CA ALA A 50 12.22 -8.60 -19.47
C ALA A 50 13.68 -8.55 -19.94
N THR A 51 13.91 -8.18 -21.20
CA THR A 51 15.26 -7.96 -21.74
C THR A 51 15.79 -6.57 -21.37
N PRO A 52 17.12 -6.34 -21.34
CA PRO A 52 17.68 -5.02 -21.07
C PRO A 52 17.16 -3.94 -22.03
N ASP A 53 17.09 -4.25 -23.33
CA ASP A 53 16.53 -3.34 -24.34
C ASP A 53 15.04 -3.02 -24.10
N LEU A 54 14.29 -3.97 -23.52
CA LEU A 54 12.89 -3.76 -23.16
C LEU A 54 12.77 -2.79 -21.98
N LEU A 55 13.66 -2.88 -20.98
CA LEU A 55 13.66 -1.95 -19.83
C LEU A 55 13.98 -0.52 -20.28
N ASP A 56 15.03 -0.35 -21.09
CA ASP A 56 15.41 0.95 -21.65
C ASP A 56 14.31 1.55 -22.55
N GLY A 57 13.58 0.69 -23.27
CA GLY A 57 12.42 1.07 -24.07
C GLY A 57 11.19 1.41 -23.22
N LEU A 58 10.97 0.69 -22.12
CA LEU A 58 9.81 0.86 -21.25
C LEU A 58 9.80 2.24 -20.58
N GLU A 59 10.96 2.74 -20.15
CA GLU A 59 11.09 4.09 -19.60
C GLU A 59 10.69 5.17 -20.62
N ARG A 60 11.05 4.97 -21.90
CA ARG A 60 10.71 5.91 -22.99
C ARG A 60 9.24 5.83 -23.39
N GLU A 61 8.67 4.63 -23.41
CA GLU A 61 7.28 4.36 -23.82
C GLU A 61 6.27 4.70 -22.71
N ILE A 62 6.57 4.51 -21.43
CA ILE A 62 5.70 4.96 -20.32
C ILE A 62 5.53 6.48 -20.36
N ALA A 63 6.55 7.22 -20.78
CA ALA A 63 6.45 8.65 -21.03
C ALA A 63 5.54 9.02 -22.22
N ALA A 64 5.17 8.06 -23.08
CA ALA A 64 4.44 8.27 -24.35
C ALA A 64 3.09 7.54 -24.47
N GLY A 65 2.83 6.46 -23.71
CA GLY A 65 1.50 5.88 -23.47
C GLY A 65 1.23 4.43 -23.93
N LYS A 66 0.06 3.92 -23.51
CA LYS A 66 -0.69 2.72 -23.98
C LYS A 66 -0.09 1.32 -23.81
N ALA A 67 0.62 1.04 -22.71
CA ALA A 67 0.86 -0.33 -22.26
C ALA A 67 -0.44 -1.06 -21.84
N ARG A 68 -0.50 -2.39 -22.02
CA ARG A 68 -1.64 -3.22 -21.57
C ARG A 68 -1.28 -4.00 -20.31
N VAL A 69 -1.93 -3.61 -19.22
CA VAL A 69 -1.78 -4.17 -17.87
C VAL A 69 -2.34 -5.60 -17.83
N ILE A 70 -1.48 -6.58 -17.50
CA ILE A 70 -1.87 -8.00 -17.39
C ILE A 70 -2.41 -8.30 -15.99
N ALA A 71 -1.91 -7.59 -14.97
CA ALA A 71 -2.50 -7.54 -13.64
C ALA A 71 -2.14 -6.22 -12.98
N ARG A 72 -3.12 -5.59 -12.32
CA ARG A 72 -2.91 -4.44 -11.45
C ARG A 72 -2.97 -4.94 -10.02
N ARG A 73 -1.81 -5.12 -9.39
CA ARG A 73 -1.77 -5.21 -7.93
C ARG A 73 -1.49 -3.83 -7.36
N LYS A 74 -2.15 -3.51 -6.25
CA LYS A 74 -1.85 -2.29 -5.51
C LYS A 74 -0.49 -2.55 -4.87
N PRO A 75 0.55 -1.72 -5.07
CA PRO A 75 1.71 -1.78 -4.21
C PRO A 75 1.20 -1.52 -2.80
N GLN A 76 1.29 -2.55 -1.96
CA GLN A 76 0.84 -2.46 -0.58
C GLN A 76 2.00 -1.94 0.26
N THR A 77 1.74 -0.90 1.05
CA THR A 77 2.67 -0.51 2.11
C THR A 77 2.50 -1.46 3.31
N SER A 78 3.33 -1.33 4.35
CA SER A 78 3.10 -2.04 5.60
C SER A 78 2.22 -1.21 6.53
N LEU A 79 1.53 -1.88 7.45
CA LEU A 79 0.73 -1.20 8.47
C LEU A 79 1.60 -0.26 9.34
N GLU A 80 2.89 -0.58 9.48
CA GLU A 80 3.89 0.26 10.15
C GLU A 80 4.13 1.58 9.41
N GLN A 81 4.36 1.52 8.09
CA GLN A 81 4.55 2.71 7.26
C GLN A 81 3.29 3.57 7.21
N LEU A 82 2.12 2.93 7.13
CA LEU A 82 0.85 3.63 7.22
C LEU A 82 0.73 4.36 8.56
N PHE A 83 0.98 3.68 9.67
CA PHE A 83 0.93 4.25 11.02
C PHE A 83 1.81 5.50 11.14
N LEU A 84 3.08 5.41 10.73
CA LEU A 84 4.01 6.54 10.75
C LEU A 84 3.44 7.74 9.97
N LYS A 85 3.03 7.51 8.71
CA LYS A 85 2.49 8.54 7.83
C LYS A 85 1.29 9.27 8.43
N VAL A 86 0.31 8.55 8.98
CA VAL A 86 -0.89 9.20 9.55
C VAL A 86 -0.63 9.86 10.90
N THR A 87 0.32 9.36 11.70
CA THR A 87 0.69 10.04 12.96
C THR A 87 1.51 11.31 12.72
N GLU A 88 2.36 11.35 11.69
CA GLU A 88 3.12 12.55 11.30
C GLU A 88 2.20 13.66 10.77
N THR A 89 1.17 13.31 9.99
CA THR A 89 0.23 14.29 9.42
C THR A 89 -0.79 14.80 10.45
N GLY A 90 -0.99 14.09 11.56
CA GLY A 90 -2.01 14.43 12.59
C GLY A 90 -1.52 15.39 13.68
N ASP A 91 -0.25 15.80 13.63
CA ASP A 91 0.38 16.70 14.59
C ASP A 91 0.45 18.18 14.09
N GLU A 92 -0.15 18.47 12.93
CA GLU A 92 -0.50 19.82 12.44
C GLU A 92 -1.96 20.19 12.76
#